data_AF-A0A452XSU6-F1
#
_entry.id   AF-A0A452XSU6-F1
#
_cell.length_a   1.000
_cell.length_b   1.000
_cell.length_c   1.000
_cell.angle_alpha   90.00
_cell.angle_beta   90.00
_cell.angle_gamma   90.00
#
_symmetry.space_group_name_H-M   'P 1'
#
loop_
_entity.id
_entity.type
_entity.pdbx_description
1 polymer ?
#
loop_
_entity_poly.entity_id
_entity_poly.type
_entity_poly.pdbx_seq_one_letter_code
_entity_poly.pdbx_strand_id
1 'polypeptide(L)'
;MYHPFTKEEQPGGQRTHWSVQLHQPHNPQPQRWSSVQRFLILPQQASPPLLPKVYRLFLSPNQPQQLTNALGIEPPTMPILSLSAKPLSRLPAKQGRVRNLASSSRIRITMLNQQDRQGNETGRPLYLGIDFGTSGARYALIDKQGAIHAEGKRTYPAAVGQTTNWASSWREALFQLLGDIPPVHRSSISSISIDGTSSTTLIIDRNNGELLAGPFLYNESFPDALPMVSSIAPANHTVCSGSSTLCKLVSWWNKNCSNGSNDSAILMHQSDWLLWLLHGEYGVCDYNNTLKVGYDPEIGSYPSWLMSQPYSHMLPSSVRAPGVPIGPIKEDVRSQYGFSNDCVVCTGTTDSIAAFLAARTTDAGKAVTSLGSTLAIKLVSRVRVEDARFGVYSHRLDDQWLVGGASNSGGVVLRQLFSDDQLVTLSKDIDPSSPSPLDYYPLPKSGERFPVSDPDMEPRLEPRPDSDAEYLHGILESMARIEASGYKLLKELGATPVEEVFTAGGGAQNEKWTAIRERVLGVPVRKAEQTEAAYGAALLALRGATTGS
;
A
#
# COMPACT_ATOMS: atom_id res chain seq x y z
N MET A 1 5.06 7.97 49.33
CA MET A 1 4.73 9.23 50.05
C MET A 1 4.45 10.26 48.96
N TYR A 2 3.23 10.64 48.58
CA TYR A 2 1.97 10.86 49.29
C TYR A 2 0.81 9.97 48.77
N HIS A 3 -0.23 9.84 49.61
CA HIS A 3 -1.41 8.97 49.52
C HIS A 3 -2.57 9.55 48.66
N PRO A 4 -3.67 8.79 48.39
CA PRO A 4 -4.42 8.77 47.13
C PRO A 4 -5.84 9.34 47.24
N PHE A 5 -6.50 9.54 46.09
CA PHE A 5 -7.94 9.79 46.02
C PHE A 5 -8.72 8.47 45.98
N THR A 6 -9.54 8.26 47.01
CA THR A 6 -10.52 7.18 47.14
C THR A 6 -11.85 7.51 46.47
N LYS A 7 -12.44 6.49 45.83
CA LYS A 7 -13.86 6.40 45.44
C LYS A 7 -14.76 6.42 46.68
N GLU A 8 -15.87 7.15 46.59
CA GLU A 8 -17.09 6.86 47.35
C GLU A 8 -18.27 6.81 46.37
N GLU A 9 -18.95 5.66 46.36
CA GLU A 9 -20.30 5.48 45.83
C GLU A 9 -21.30 5.47 46.98
N GLN A 10 -22.52 5.95 46.70
CA GLN A 10 -23.87 5.57 47.20
C GLN A 10 -24.76 6.81 47.46
N PRO A 11 -26.10 6.72 47.47
CA PRO A 11 -26.99 6.21 46.42
C PRO A 11 -28.21 7.15 46.17
N GLY A 12 -28.96 6.92 45.08
CA GLY A 12 -30.41 7.20 45.05
C GLY A 12 -30.89 8.52 44.42
N GLY A 13 -31.28 8.42 43.14
CA GLY A 13 -32.58 8.88 42.61
C GLY A 13 -33.00 10.34 42.76
N GLN A 14 -32.98 11.08 41.64
CA GLN A 14 -34.14 11.85 41.19
C GLN A 14 -34.02 12.16 39.69
N ARG A 15 -35.08 11.83 38.94
CA ARG A 15 -35.26 12.18 37.53
C ARG A 15 -35.56 13.67 37.44
N THR A 16 -34.73 14.41 36.71
CA THR A 16 -35.07 15.76 36.23
C THR A 16 -35.14 15.74 34.71
N HIS A 17 -36.36 15.89 34.20
CA HIS A 17 -36.65 16.17 32.80
C HIS A 17 -36.06 17.53 32.41
N TRP A 18 -35.21 17.55 31.38
CA TRP A 18 -34.88 18.77 30.65
C TRP A 18 -35.62 18.75 29.32
N SER A 19 -36.76 19.43 29.30
CA SER A 19 -37.47 19.84 28.08
C SER A 19 -36.82 21.10 27.54
N VAL A 20 -36.10 21.00 26.42
CA VAL A 20 -35.66 22.18 25.65
C VAL A 20 -36.67 22.39 24.54
N GLN A 21 -37.47 23.45 24.68
CA GLN A 21 -38.37 23.97 23.66
C GLN A 21 -37.56 24.51 22.48
N LEU A 22 -37.89 24.00 21.29
CA LEU A 22 -37.51 24.57 20.00
C LEU A 22 -38.11 25.98 19.86
N HIS A 23 -37.26 26.98 19.68
CA HIS A 23 -37.66 28.28 19.14
C HIS A 23 -37.25 28.35 17.66
N GLN A 24 -38.26 28.40 16.78
CA GLN A 24 -38.09 28.81 15.39
C GLN A 24 -37.75 30.30 15.31
N PRO A 25 -36.92 30.71 14.33
CA PRO A 25 -37.05 32.01 13.71
C PRO A 25 -37.50 31.88 12.25
N HIS A 26 -38.29 32.88 11.88
CA HIS A 26 -39.00 33.06 10.63
C HIS A 26 -38.13 33.02 9.36
N ASN A 27 -38.76 32.45 8.33
CA ASN A 27 -38.43 32.49 6.91
C ASN A 27 -38.80 33.86 6.30
N PRO A 28 -37.95 34.48 5.45
CA PRO A 28 -38.43 35.40 4.42
C PRO A 28 -38.14 34.86 3.01
N GLN A 29 -39.19 34.82 2.20
CA GLN A 29 -39.19 34.46 0.78
C GLN A 29 -38.32 35.37 -0.11
N PRO A 30 -37.92 34.90 -1.31
CA PRO A 30 -36.93 35.56 -2.15
C PRO A 30 -37.55 36.66 -3.03
N GLN A 31 -36.86 37.81 -3.12
CA GLN A 31 -37.17 38.86 -4.08
C GLN A 31 -36.54 38.58 -5.45
N ARG A 32 -37.38 38.65 -6.48
CA ARG A 32 -37.03 38.79 -7.90
C ARG A 32 -36.45 40.18 -8.16
N TRP A 33 -35.34 40.26 -8.88
CA TRP A 33 -35.02 41.39 -9.75
C TRP A 33 -34.43 40.90 -11.08
N SER A 34 -34.90 41.58 -12.13
CA SER A 34 -34.77 41.30 -13.55
C SER A 34 -33.83 42.30 -14.22
N SER A 35 -32.94 41.85 -15.12
CA SER A 35 -32.37 42.58 -16.27
C SER A 35 -31.56 41.54 -17.07
N VAL A 36 -31.83 41.11 -18.31
CA VAL A 36 -32.13 41.72 -19.63
C VAL A 36 -30.93 42.42 -20.29
N GLN A 37 -30.63 41.92 -21.51
CA GLN A 37 -29.74 42.38 -22.60
C GLN A 37 -28.37 41.68 -22.70
N ARG A 38 -27.89 41.22 -23.86
CA ARG A 38 -28.40 41.19 -25.25
C ARG A 38 -27.56 40.19 -26.09
N PHE A 39 -28.28 39.49 -26.98
CA PHE A 39 -27.93 38.93 -28.29
C PHE A 39 -26.51 38.99 -28.87
N LEU A 40 -26.06 37.85 -29.38
CA LEU A 40 -25.49 37.70 -30.72
C LEU A 40 -25.99 36.38 -31.36
N ILE A 41 -26.43 36.49 -32.61
CA ILE A 41 -27.14 35.57 -33.52
C ILE A 41 -26.14 35.33 -34.67
N LEU A 42 -25.62 34.12 -34.95
CA LEU A 42 -26.04 33.07 -35.93
C LEU A 42 -24.74 32.58 -36.66
N PRO A 43 -24.73 31.49 -37.47
CA PRO A 43 -25.77 30.48 -37.73
C PRO A 43 -25.33 29.00 -37.61
N GLN A 44 -26.35 28.15 -37.66
CA GLN A 44 -26.34 26.69 -37.86
C GLN A 44 -25.66 26.24 -39.17
N GLN A 45 -25.04 25.05 -39.17
CA GLN A 45 -25.47 23.84 -39.93
C GLN A 45 -24.40 22.74 -39.87
N ALA A 46 -24.81 21.51 -39.50
CA ALA A 46 -24.57 20.23 -40.19
C ALA A 46 -24.54 19.03 -39.21
N SER A 47 -25.47 18.09 -39.43
CA SER A 47 -25.63 16.80 -38.74
C SER A 47 -24.64 15.73 -39.27
N PRO A 48 -24.45 14.59 -38.56
CA PRO A 48 -23.23 13.78 -38.60
C PRO A 48 -23.30 12.56 -39.52
N PRO A 49 -22.16 11.91 -39.89
CA PRO A 49 -22.19 10.59 -40.48
C PRO A 49 -22.10 9.46 -39.44
N LEU A 50 -23.16 8.65 -39.48
CA LEU A 50 -23.30 7.23 -39.16
C LEU A 50 -22.02 6.42 -38.81
N LEU A 51 -21.98 5.89 -37.59
CA LEU A 51 -21.15 4.74 -37.21
C LEU A 51 -21.90 3.42 -37.48
N PRO A 52 -21.27 2.39 -38.06
CA PRO A 52 -21.91 1.09 -38.27
C PRO A 52 -22.03 0.31 -36.95
N LYS A 53 -23.26 -0.16 -36.68
CA LYS A 53 -23.61 -1.09 -35.61
C LYS A 53 -22.88 -2.42 -35.83
N VAL A 54 -21.93 -2.75 -34.95
CA VAL A 54 -21.41 -4.12 -34.83
C VAL A 54 -22.29 -4.87 -33.84
N TYR A 55 -23.14 -5.77 -34.36
CA TYR A 55 -23.79 -6.79 -33.56
C TYR A 55 -22.75 -7.85 -33.20
N ARG A 56 -22.30 -7.88 -31.93
CA ARG A 56 -21.63 -9.07 -31.37
C ARG A 56 -22.69 -10.05 -30.91
N LEU A 57 -22.89 -11.11 -31.68
CA LEU A 57 -23.56 -12.33 -31.24
C LEU A 57 -22.71 -12.97 -30.14
N PHE A 58 -23.27 -13.06 -28.94
CA PHE A 58 -22.78 -13.91 -27.87
C PHE A 58 -23.22 -15.35 -28.16
N LEU A 59 -22.27 -16.26 -28.39
CA LEU A 59 -22.50 -17.70 -28.33
C LEU A 59 -21.81 -18.24 -27.08
N SER A 60 -22.61 -18.84 -26.20
CA SER A 60 -22.14 -19.56 -25.01
C SER A 60 -21.78 -21.01 -25.39
N PRO A 61 -20.74 -21.63 -24.80
CA PRO A 61 -20.22 -22.93 -25.22
C PRO A 61 -20.92 -24.09 -24.53
N ASN A 62 -21.41 -25.08 -25.29
CA ASN A 62 -21.63 -26.46 -24.83
C ASN A 62 -21.64 -27.45 -26.02
N GLN A 63 -20.60 -28.30 -26.07
CA GLN A 63 -20.35 -29.65 -26.65
C GLN A 63 -21.31 -30.30 -27.71
N PRO A 64 -20.94 -31.42 -28.38
CA PRO A 64 -19.80 -31.70 -29.27
C PRO A 64 -20.24 -32.40 -30.61
N GLN A 65 -19.29 -32.54 -31.56
CA GLN A 65 -19.26 -33.52 -32.68
C GLN A 65 -20.22 -33.41 -33.90
N GLN A 66 -19.56 -33.49 -35.07
CA GLN A 66 -20.03 -33.96 -36.39
C GLN A 66 -21.06 -33.11 -37.17
N LEU A 67 -20.62 -32.47 -38.26
CA LEU A 67 -21.07 -32.78 -39.64
C LEU A 67 -20.47 -31.79 -40.64
N THR A 68 -19.59 -32.31 -41.50
CA THR A 68 -19.18 -31.69 -42.76
C THR A 68 -20.27 -31.83 -43.82
N ASN A 69 -20.31 -30.84 -44.74
CA ASN A 69 -20.93 -30.81 -46.06
C ASN A 69 -22.40 -30.39 -46.18
N ALA A 70 -22.62 -29.11 -46.40
CA ALA A 70 -23.51 -28.60 -47.46
C ALA A 70 -23.19 -27.13 -47.69
N LEU A 71 -23.30 -26.65 -48.94
CA LEU A 71 -22.93 -25.32 -49.45
C LEU A 71 -21.49 -25.24 -49.98
N GLY A 72 -21.23 -26.07 -51.00
CA GLY A 72 -20.08 -25.90 -51.88
C GLY A 72 -20.17 -24.57 -52.64
N ILE A 73 -19.30 -23.63 -52.29
CA ILE A 73 -18.87 -22.49 -53.11
C ILE A 73 -17.41 -22.20 -52.71
N GLU A 74 -16.48 -22.39 -53.64
CA GLU A 74 -15.05 -22.06 -53.49
C GLU A 74 -14.80 -20.54 -53.61
N PRO A 75 -13.80 -19.99 -52.88
CA PRO A 75 -13.09 -18.76 -53.26
C PRO A 75 -11.60 -19.01 -53.58
N PRO A 76 -10.92 -18.07 -54.29
CA PRO A 76 -9.83 -18.35 -55.23
C PRO A 76 -8.42 -18.47 -54.61
N THR A 77 -7.56 -19.16 -55.35
CA THR A 77 -6.15 -19.49 -55.06
C THR A 77 -5.12 -18.43 -55.47
N MET A 78 -4.07 -18.26 -54.63
CA MET A 78 -2.60 -18.23 -54.93
C MET A 78 -1.85 -17.17 -54.08
N PRO A 79 -0.53 -17.30 -53.77
CA PRO A 79 0.35 -18.47 -53.86
C PRO A 79 1.14 -18.79 -52.55
N ILE A 80 1.48 -20.06 -52.37
CA ILE A 80 2.52 -20.54 -51.45
C ILE A 80 3.79 -20.76 -52.28
N LEU A 81 4.89 -20.11 -51.90
CA LEU A 81 6.23 -20.43 -52.40
C LEU A 81 6.86 -21.50 -51.51
N SER A 82 7.05 -22.67 -52.12
CA SER A 82 7.82 -23.82 -51.65
C SER A 82 9.33 -23.60 -51.78
N LEU A 83 10.13 -24.29 -50.97
CA LEU A 83 11.43 -24.88 -51.34
C LEU A 83 11.73 -25.97 -50.28
N SER A 84 11.35 -27.24 -50.50
CA SER A 84 12.06 -28.31 -51.20
C SER A 84 13.43 -28.70 -50.60
N ALA A 85 13.49 -29.94 -50.09
CA ALA A 85 14.65 -30.61 -49.52
C ALA A 85 15.20 -31.67 -50.48
N LYS A 86 16.52 -31.87 -50.52
CA LYS A 86 17.21 -33.11 -50.96
C LYS A 86 18.60 -33.27 -50.28
N PRO A 87 19.18 -34.50 -50.22
CA PRO A 87 19.85 -35.03 -49.01
C PRO A 87 21.35 -35.43 -49.17
N LEU A 88 21.92 -36.05 -48.09
CA LEU A 88 23.23 -36.73 -47.89
C LEU A 88 24.36 -35.82 -47.32
N SER A 89 25.20 -36.17 -46.33
CA SER A 89 25.60 -37.45 -45.70
C SER A 89 26.44 -37.25 -44.40
N ARG A 90 26.40 -38.24 -43.49
CA ARG A 90 27.39 -38.74 -42.48
C ARG A 90 28.17 -37.79 -41.52
N LEU A 91 27.79 -37.84 -40.22
CA LEU A 91 28.54 -37.95 -38.92
C LEU A 91 29.76 -37.02 -38.58
N PRO A 92 30.14 -36.79 -37.29
CA PRO A 92 29.55 -37.22 -36.00
C PRO A 92 29.29 -36.09 -34.95
N ALA A 93 28.74 -36.51 -33.82
CA ALA A 93 28.14 -35.72 -32.73
C ALA A 93 29.11 -34.90 -31.84
N LYS A 94 28.61 -33.75 -31.34
CA LYS A 94 28.96 -33.18 -30.02
C LYS A 94 27.68 -32.69 -29.33
N GLN A 95 27.47 -33.19 -28.10
CA GLN A 95 26.36 -32.84 -27.22
C GLN A 95 26.43 -31.36 -26.79
N GLY A 96 25.40 -30.58 -27.13
CA GLY A 96 25.15 -29.25 -26.60
C GLY A 96 24.03 -29.31 -25.55
N ARG A 97 24.39 -29.01 -24.29
CA ARG A 97 23.48 -28.84 -23.15
C ARG A 97 22.52 -27.66 -23.41
N VAL A 98 21.22 -27.92 -23.35
CA VAL A 98 20.17 -26.90 -23.26
C VAL A 98 20.28 -26.24 -21.88
N ARG A 99 20.50 -24.92 -21.85
CA ARG A 99 20.45 -24.10 -20.63
C ARG A 99 19.00 -23.77 -20.31
N ASN A 100 18.48 -24.34 -19.23
CA ASN A 100 17.30 -23.82 -18.55
C ASN A 100 17.68 -22.51 -17.82
N LEU A 101 16.91 -21.46 -18.05
CA LEU A 101 16.98 -20.20 -17.31
C LEU A 101 16.43 -20.43 -15.89
N ALA A 102 17.33 -20.56 -14.92
CA ALA A 102 16.97 -20.54 -13.50
C ALA A 102 16.83 -19.08 -13.04
N SER A 103 15.74 -18.76 -12.34
CA SER A 103 15.60 -17.49 -11.61
C SER A 103 16.64 -17.45 -10.49
N SER A 104 17.30 -16.29 -10.34
CA SER A 104 18.34 -16.08 -9.35
C SER A 104 17.73 -15.75 -7.99
N SER A 105 17.70 -16.72 -7.08
CA SER A 105 17.47 -16.49 -5.65
C SER A 105 18.79 -16.05 -5.00
N ARG A 106 18.85 -14.83 -4.46
CA ARG A 106 19.95 -14.40 -3.57
C ARG A 106 19.46 -14.53 -2.14
N ILE A 107 19.91 -15.57 -1.45
CA ILE A 107 19.81 -15.71 0.00
C ILE A 107 21.07 -15.06 0.58
N ARG A 108 20.91 -14.04 1.45
CA ARG A 108 22.04 -13.43 2.14
C ARG A 108 22.05 -14.00 3.57
N ILE A 109 22.99 -14.91 3.83
CA ILE A 109 23.27 -15.40 5.18
C ILE A 109 24.32 -14.46 5.76
N THR A 110 23.94 -13.64 6.73
CA THR A 110 24.90 -12.81 7.46
C THR A 110 25.60 -13.69 8.50
N MET A 111 26.84 -14.09 8.20
CA MET A 111 27.71 -14.77 9.16
C MET A 111 28.14 -13.74 10.22
N LEU A 112 27.71 -13.94 11.47
CA LEU A 112 28.24 -13.19 12.62
C LEU A 112 29.69 -13.59 12.93
N ASN A 113 30.45 -12.64 13.48
CA ASN A 113 31.85 -12.79 13.91
C ASN A 113 32.04 -14.04 14.79
N GLN A 114 33.15 -14.75 14.57
CA GLN A 114 33.54 -16.02 15.23
C GLN A 114 33.91 -15.90 16.73
N GLN A 115 33.16 -15.16 17.55
CA GLN A 115 33.47 -15.04 18.99
C GLN A 115 32.39 -15.52 19.97
N ASP A 116 31.30 -16.14 19.51
CA ASP A 116 30.33 -16.80 20.40
C ASP A 116 30.08 -18.27 20.01
N ARG A 117 31.15 -19.06 19.83
CA ARG A 117 31.04 -20.52 19.80
C ARG A 117 31.17 -21.10 21.20
N GLN A 118 30.08 -21.04 21.98
CA GLN A 118 29.68 -22.08 22.95
C GLN A 118 28.36 -21.70 23.64
N GLY A 119 27.23 -22.19 23.11
CA GLY A 119 25.93 -22.19 23.79
C GLY A 119 24.74 -22.30 22.84
N ASN A 120 24.09 -23.48 22.78
CA ASN A 120 22.78 -23.78 22.19
C ASN A 120 22.08 -22.64 21.40
N GLU A 121 22.26 -22.60 20.07
CA GLU A 121 21.42 -21.79 19.16
C GLU A 121 20.04 -22.41 18.91
N THR A 122 19.84 -23.67 19.27
CA THR A 122 18.53 -24.33 19.25
C THR A 122 17.75 -23.97 20.51
N GLY A 123 16.80 -23.04 20.42
CA GLY A 123 15.84 -22.77 21.51
C GLY A 123 15.43 -21.32 21.74
N ARG A 124 15.88 -20.35 20.94
CA ARG A 124 15.41 -18.96 21.04
C ARG A 124 14.28 -18.69 20.04
N PRO A 125 13.16 -18.07 20.46
CA PRO A 125 12.04 -17.78 19.57
C PRO A 125 12.45 -16.75 18.50
N LEU A 126 12.02 -17.00 17.26
CA LEU A 126 12.20 -16.15 16.09
C LEU A 126 10.86 -15.68 15.55
N TYR A 127 10.87 -14.54 14.86
CA TYR A 127 9.68 -13.83 14.43
C TYR A 127 9.78 -13.51 12.94
N LEU A 128 8.80 -14.00 12.18
CA LEU A 128 8.80 -13.90 10.72
C LEU A 128 7.87 -12.78 10.25
N GLY A 129 8.43 -11.84 9.50
CA GLY A 129 7.67 -10.87 8.73
C GLY A 129 7.77 -11.14 7.24
N ILE A 130 6.66 -10.98 6.53
CA ILE A 130 6.63 -11.09 5.07
C ILE A 130 5.96 -9.85 4.48
N ASP A 131 6.63 -9.21 3.53
CA ASP A 131 6.13 -8.07 2.77
C ASP A 131 5.66 -8.54 1.40
N PHE A 132 4.43 -8.17 1.03
CA PHE A 132 3.87 -8.37 -0.30
C PHE A 132 3.64 -7.03 -1.01
N GLY A 133 4.75 -6.40 -1.42
CA GLY A 133 4.75 -5.20 -2.23
C GLY A 133 4.30 -5.39 -3.68
N THR A 134 4.59 -4.38 -4.51
CA THR A 134 4.02 -4.23 -5.86
C THR A 134 4.59 -5.16 -6.94
N SER A 135 5.84 -5.61 -6.77
CA SER A 135 6.60 -6.33 -7.81
C SER A 135 7.21 -7.65 -7.33
N GLY A 136 7.11 -7.92 -6.04
CA GLY A 136 7.60 -9.15 -5.42
C GLY A 136 7.27 -9.17 -3.94
N ALA A 137 7.63 -10.27 -3.30
CA ALA A 137 7.50 -10.47 -1.88
C ALA A 137 8.87 -10.70 -1.23
N ARG A 138 9.01 -10.28 0.03
CA ARG A 138 10.24 -10.35 0.82
C ARG A 138 9.93 -10.93 2.19
N TYR A 139 10.87 -11.64 2.81
CA TYR A 139 10.75 -11.99 4.22
C TYR A 139 11.97 -11.51 5.00
N ALA A 140 11.74 -11.21 6.28
CA ALA A 140 12.77 -10.99 7.28
C ALA A 140 12.44 -11.85 8.51
N LEU A 141 13.45 -12.58 8.99
CA LEU A 141 13.37 -13.39 10.19
C LEU A 141 14.25 -12.79 11.27
N ILE A 142 13.65 -12.36 12.38
CA ILE A 142 14.35 -11.65 13.45
C ILE A 142 14.26 -12.39 14.79
N ASP A 143 15.18 -12.09 15.70
CA ASP A 143 15.03 -12.44 17.11
C ASP A 143 14.38 -11.30 17.92
N LYS A 144 14.28 -11.49 19.24
CA LYS A 144 13.67 -10.53 20.16
C LYS A 144 14.42 -9.19 20.24
N GLN A 145 15.71 -9.17 19.90
CA GLN A 145 16.53 -7.96 19.87
C GLN A 145 16.34 -7.20 18.54
N GLY A 146 15.78 -7.87 17.53
CA GLY A 146 15.66 -7.36 16.17
C GLY A 146 16.86 -7.70 15.29
N ALA A 147 17.74 -8.62 15.71
CA ALA A 147 18.81 -9.07 14.84
C ALA A 147 18.24 -9.98 13.75
N ILE A 148 18.68 -9.78 12.50
CA ILE A 148 18.23 -10.54 11.35
C ILE A 148 18.98 -11.87 11.27
N HIS A 149 18.25 -12.99 11.29
CA HIS A 149 18.78 -14.34 11.13
C HIS A 149 18.71 -14.83 9.69
N ALA A 150 17.68 -14.43 8.95
CA ALA A 150 17.52 -14.75 7.53
C ALA A 150 16.66 -13.72 6.82
N GLU A 151 16.97 -13.47 5.55
CA GLU A 151 16.15 -12.68 4.64
C GLU A 151 16.09 -13.35 3.27
N GLY A 152 14.98 -13.16 2.58
CA GLY A 152 14.79 -13.66 1.23
C GLY A 152 13.81 -12.80 0.44
N LYS A 153 13.85 -12.97 -0.88
CA LYS A 153 12.91 -12.30 -1.78
C LYS A 153 12.54 -13.17 -2.97
N ARG A 154 11.35 -12.95 -3.49
CA ARG A 154 10.82 -13.53 -4.72
C ARG A 154 10.16 -12.44 -5.54
N THR A 155 10.47 -12.38 -6.83
CA THR A 155 9.77 -11.52 -7.78
C THR A 155 8.53 -12.26 -8.27
N TYR A 156 7.43 -11.53 -8.49
CA TYR A 156 6.27 -12.13 -9.14
C TYR A 156 6.62 -12.47 -10.60
N PRO A 157 6.11 -13.59 -11.15
CA PRO A 157 6.30 -13.92 -12.55
C PRO A 157 5.77 -12.79 -13.45
N ALA A 158 6.47 -12.53 -14.55
CA ALA A 158 6.00 -11.57 -15.55
C ALA A 158 4.66 -12.06 -16.14
N ALA A 159 3.76 -11.11 -16.42
CA ALA A 159 2.48 -11.39 -17.06
C ALA A 159 2.67 -12.26 -18.32
N VAL A 160 1.99 -13.41 -18.39
CA VAL A 160 1.93 -14.20 -19.62
C VAL A 160 0.69 -13.76 -20.39
N GLY A 161 0.89 -12.92 -21.41
CA GLY A 161 -0.21 -12.31 -22.18
C GLY A 161 -0.82 -11.07 -21.50
N GLN A 162 -2.12 -10.83 -21.69
CA GLN A 162 -2.83 -9.65 -21.16
C GLN A 162 -3.35 -9.78 -19.71
N THR A 163 -3.17 -10.94 -19.06
CA THR A 163 -3.69 -11.15 -17.70
C THR A 163 -2.63 -11.77 -16.79
N THR A 164 -2.37 -11.12 -15.65
CA THR A 164 -1.59 -11.71 -14.56
C THR A 164 -2.58 -12.27 -13.55
N ASN A 165 -2.48 -13.56 -13.23
CA ASN A 165 -3.25 -14.14 -12.13
C ASN A 165 -2.57 -13.79 -10.79
N TRP A 166 -2.78 -12.56 -10.33
CA TRP A 166 -2.11 -11.99 -9.16
C TRP A 166 -2.29 -12.84 -7.89
N ALA A 167 -3.51 -13.29 -7.60
CA ALA A 167 -3.78 -14.12 -6.42
C ALA A 167 -2.95 -15.42 -6.45
N SER A 168 -2.91 -16.11 -7.61
CA SER A 168 -2.11 -17.32 -7.75
C SER A 168 -0.62 -17.04 -7.60
N SER A 169 -0.12 -15.94 -8.19
CA SER A 169 1.28 -15.52 -8.05
C SER A 169 1.65 -15.17 -6.62
N TRP A 170 0.79 -14.50 -5.86
CA TRP A 170 1.04 -14.20 -4.44
C TRP A 170 1.01 -15.46 -3.58
N ARG A 171 0.06 -16.37 -3.81
CA ARG A 171 0.01 -17.67 -3.13
C ARG A 171 1.29 -18.47 -3.39
N GLU A 172 1.72 -18.55 -4.65
CA GLU A 172 2.96 -19.24 -5.00
C GLU A 172 4.17 -18.59 -4.32
N ALA A 173 4.28 -17.25 -4.36
CA ALA A 173 5.35 -16.52 -3.71
C ALA A 173 5.39 -16.74 -2.19
N LEU A 174 4.23 -16.78 -1.52
CA LEU A 174 4.11 -17.09 -0.09
C LEU A 174 4.76 -18.43 0.23
N PHE A 175 4.29 -19.49 -0.43
CA PHE A 175 4.75 -20.85 -0.15
C PHE A 175 6.21 -21.09 -0.60
N GLN A 176 6.69 -20.38 -1.62
CA GLN A 176 8.10 -20.37 -1.99
C GLN A 176 8.97 -19.67 -0.94
N LEU A 177 8.54 -18.52 -0.41
CA LEU A 177 9.28 -17.81 0.64
C LEU A 177 9.35 -18.62 1.93
N LEU A 178 8.26 -19.28 2.34
CA LEU A 178 8.29 -20.22 3.47
C LEU A 178 9.28 -21.37 3.23
N GLY A 179 9.38 -21.85 1.98
CA GLY A 179 10.35 -22.87 1.57
C GLY A 179 11.81 -22.38 1.57
N ASP A 180 12.04 -21.09 1.37
CA ASP A 180 13.38 -20.48 1.38
C ASP A 180 13.94 -20.25 2.77
N ILE A 181 13.10 -20.28 3.81
CA ILE A 181 13.56 -20.14 5.19
C ILE A 181 14.50 -21.32 5.51
N PRO A 182 15.72 -21.09 6.02
CA PRO A 182 16.64 -22.16 6.36
C PRO A 182 16.00 -23.17 7.33
N PRO A 183 16.07 -24.49 7.07
CA PRO A 183 15.43 -25.51 7.92
C PRO A 183 15.81 -25.43 9.40
N VAL A 184 17.04 -25.00 9.70
CA VAL A 184 17.56 -24.84 11.07
C VAL A 184 16.75 -23.85 11.91
N HIS A 185 16.09 -22.88 11.29
CA HIS A 185 15.34 -21.83 12.00
C HIS A 185 13.84 -22.12 12.14
N ARG A 186 13.27 -22.98 11.29
CA ARG A 186 11.80 -23.12 11.15
C ARG A 186 11.11 -23.56 12.44
N SER A 187 11.71 -24.49 13.17
CA SER A 187 11.20 -24.95 14.47
C SER A 187 11.27 -23.90 15.57
N SER A 188 12.06 -22.83 15.37
CA SER A 188 12.20 -21.72 16.31
C SER A 188 11.26 -20.55 15.99
N ILE A 189 10.55 -20.58 14.86
CA ILE A 189 9.59 -19.52 14.51
C ILE A 189 8.37 -19.63 15.42
N SER A 190 8.18 -18.61 16.25
CA SER A 190 7.07 -18.53 17.20
C SER A 190 5.89 -17.74 16.67
N SER A 191 6.10 -16.83 15.71
CA SER A 191 5.00 -16.11 15.10
C SER A 191 5.29 -15.58 13.71
N ILE A 192 4.24 -15.37 12.93
CA ILE A 192 4.27 -14.84 11.57
C ILE A 192 3.31 -13.65 11.45
N SER A 193 3.73 -12.58 10.79
CA SER A 193 2.85 -11.49 10.34
C SER A 193 3.19 -11.10 8.89
N ILE A 194 2.21 -10.57 8.18
CA ILE A 194 2.31 -10.25 6.75
C ILE A 194 1.76 -8.85 6.51
N ASP A 195 2.52 -8.01 5.81
CA ASP A 195 1.99 -6.77 5.24
C ASP A 195 1.62 -6.94 3.75
N GLY A 196 0.82 -6.00 3.25
CA GLY A 196 0.44 -5.98 1.84
C GLY A 196 0.15 -4.58 1.33
N THR A 197 -0.03 -4.44 0.02
CA THR A 197 -0.34 -3.17 -0.61
C THR A 197 -1.72 -2.64 -0.20
N SER A 198 -1.76 -1.37 0.21
CA SER A 198 -2.98 -0.69 0.66
C SER A 198 -4.11 -0.76 -0.36
N SER A 199 -5.34 -1.00 0.11
CA SER A 199 -6.55 -1.09 -0.72
C SER A 199 -6.54 -2.16 -1.81
N THR A 200 -5.56 -3.07 -1.89
CA THR A 200 -5.71 -4.24 -2.74
C THR A 200 -6.82 -5.13 -2.18
N THR A 201 -7.87 -5.36 -2.97
CA THR A 201 -9.14 -5.95 -2.50
C THR A 201 -9.44 -7.25 -3.22
N LEU A 202 -9.82 -8.27 -2.45
CA LEU A 202 -10.33 -9.55 -2.94
C LEU A 202 -11.74 -9.77 -2.37
N ILE A 203 -12.63 -10.34 -3.18
CA ILE A 203 -13.93 -10.82 -2.73
C ILE A 203 -13.91 -12.34 -2.80
N ILE A 204 -14.10 -13.00 -1.67
CA ILE A 204 -13.98 -14.45 -1.50
C ILE A 204 -15.34 -15.03 -1.11
N ASP A 205 -15.67 -16.24 -1.56
CA ASP A 205 -16.78 -17.00 -1.01
C ASP A 205 -16.32 -17.70 0.28
N ARG A 206 -16.91 -17.33 1.42
CA ARG A 206 -16.53 -17.87 2.74
C ARG A 206 -16.87 -19.36 2.93
N ASN A 207 -17.71 -19.95 2.09
CA ASN A 207 -18.11 -21.36 2.19
C ASN A 207 -17.03 -22.29 1.63
N ASN A 208 -16.33 -21.88 0.58
CA ASN A 208 -15.35 -22.73 -0.13
C ASN A 208 -13.97 -22.08 -0.33
N GLY A 209 -13.81 -20.79 -0.01
CA GLY A 209 -12.56 -20.04 -0.16
C GLY A 209 -12.25 -19.61 -1.59
N GLU A 210 -13.21 -19.71 -2.52
CA GLU A 210 -13.01 -19.35 -3.92
C GLU A 210 -13.00 -17.83 -4.12
N LEU A 211 -12.15 -17.37 -5.04
CA LEU A 211 -12.08 -15.97 -5.43
C LEU A 211 -13.26 -15.62 -6.35
N LEU A 212 -14.23 -14.88 -5.81
CA LEU A 212 -15.39 -14.39 -6.56
C LEU A 212 -15.03 -13.21 -7.46
N ALA A 213 -14.13 -12.34 -6.99
CA ALA A 213 -13.61 -11.22 -7.78
C ALA A 213 -12.31 -10.63 -7.24
N GLY A 214 -11.65 -9.87 -8.11
CA GLY A 214 -10.34 -9.29 -7.87
C GLY A 214 -9.21 -10.26 -8.24
N PRO A 215 -7.98 -9.99 -7.76
CA PRO A 215 -7.63 -8.85 -6.92
C PRO A 215 -7.80 -7.51 -7.65
N PHE A 216 -8.44 -6.53 -7.00
CA PHE A 216 -8.49 -5.14 -7.45
C PHE A 216 -7.30 -4.39 -6.85
N LEU A 217 -6.25 -4.16 -7.64
CA LEU A 217 -4.95 -3.68 -7.14
C LEU A 217 -5.00 -2.27 -6.54
N TYR A 218 -4.08 -1.97 -5.64
CA TYR A 218 -3.93 -0.69 -4.92
C TYR A 218 -4.06 0.59 -5.78
N ASN A 219 -3.63 0.53 -7.04
CA ASN A 219 -3.63 1.66 -7.98
C ASN A 219 -4.82 1.67 -8.94
N GLU A 220 -5.63 0.63 -8.98
CA GLU A 220 -6.84 0.59 -9.80
C GLU A 220 -7.93 1.47 -9.20
N SER A 221 -8.60 2.23 -10.08
CA SER A 221 -9.62 3.20 -9.71
C SER A 221 -10.98 2.80 -10.29
N PHE A 222 -12.03 2.95 -9.49
CA PHE A 222 -13.42 2.61 -9.77
C PHE A 222 -14.30 3.86 -9.70
N PRO A 223 -14.17 4.77 -10.68
CA PRO A 223 -14.86 6.06 -10.67
C PRO A 223 -16.38 5.91 -10.81
N ASP A 224 -16.87 4.78 -11.33
CA ASP A 224 -18.30 4.46 -11.42
C ASP A 224 -18.98 4.37 -10.05
N ALA A 225 -18.25 3.94 -9.01
CA ALA A 225 -18.74 3.85 -7.65
C ALA A 225 -18.61 5.15 -6.84
N LEU A 226 -17.72 6.06 -7.27
CA LEU A 226 -17.36 7.25 -6.49
C LEU A 226 -18.56 8.17 -6.16
N PRO A 227 -19.50 8.47 -7.08
CA PRO A 227 -20.68 9.27 -6.75
C PRO A 227 -21.54 8.67 -5.63
N MET A 228 -21.71 7.34 -5.63
CA MET A 228 -22.46 6.65 -4.58
C MET A 228 -21.70 6.71 -3.26
N VAL A 229 -20.40 6.41 -3.26
CA VAL A 229 -19.55 6.50 -2.05
C VAL A 229 -19.58 7.92 -1.45
N SER A 230 -19.46 8.95 -2.28
CA SER A 230 -19.51 10.35 -1.83
C SER A 230 -20.90 10.77 -1.33
N SER A 231 -21.97 10.07 -1.72
CA SER A 231 -23.34 10.34 -1.25
C SER A 231 -23.63 9.77 0.15
N ILE A 232 -22.87 8.77 0.59
CA ILE A 232 -23.06 8.08 1.87
C ILE A 232 -21.99 8.44 2.90
N ALA A 233 -20.74 8.63 2.46
CA ALA A 233 -19.64 8.91 3.35
C ALA A 233 -19.62 10.40 3.74
N PRO A 234 -19.06 10.75 4.91
CA PRO A 234 -18.82 12.14 5.27
C PRO A 234 -18.06 12.88 4.16
N ALA A 235 -18.34 14.16 4.00
CA ALA A 235 -17.61 15.00 3.06
C ALA A 235 -16.11 14.87 3.30
N ASN A 236 -15.32 14.72 2.23
CA ASN A 236 -13.87 14.60 2.29
C ASN A 236 -13.34 13.37 3.06
N HIS A 237 -14.17 12.37 3.36
CA HIS A 237 -13.68 11.14 4.00
C HIS A 237 -12.65 10.42 3.10
N THR A 238 -11.67 9.72 3.69
CA THR A 238 -10.59 9.02 2.95
C THR A 238 -11.09 7.96 1.95
N VAL A 239 -12.36 7.55 2.05
CA VAL A 239 -12.99 6.58 1.14
C VAL A 239 -13.49 7.23 -0.15
N CYS A 240 -13.64 8.56 -0.18
CA CYS A 240 -14.08 9.35 -1.32
C CYS A 240 -12.95 9.53 -2.36
N SER A 241 -12.38 8.41 -2.77
CA SER A 241 -11.34 8.29 -3.80
C SER A 241 -11.65 7.05 -4.63
N GLY A 242 -11.53 7.14 -5.96
CA GLY A 242 -11.87 6.02 -6.85
C GLY A 242 -11.05 4.75 -6.58
N SER A 243 -9.84 4.85 -6.02
CA SER A 243 -9.00 3.70 -5.66
C SER A 243 -9.24 3.16 -4.24
N SER A 244 -10.19 3.72 -3.49
CA SER A 244 -10.52 3.24 -2.14
C SER A 244 -11.08 1.82 -2.19
N THR A 245 -10.87 1.07 -1.11
CA THR A 245 -11.47 -0.26 -0.94
C THR A 245 -13.00 -0.19 -1.01
N LEU A 246 -13.61 0.89 -0.50
CA LEU A 246 -15.05 1.07 -0.56
C LEU A 246 -15.57 1.25 -2.00
N CYS A 247 -14.90 2.04 -2.84
CA CYS A 247 -15.27 2.16 -4.26
C CYS A 247 -15.18 0.82 -4.99
N LYS A 248 -14.16 0.01 -4.68
CA LYS A 248 -13.99 -1.35 -5.24
C LYS A 248 -15.15 -2.27 -4.83
N LEU A 249 -15.49 -2.28 -3.54
CA LEU A 249 -16.61 -3.05 -3.00
C LEU A 249 -17.94 -2.64 -3.64
N VAL A 250 -18.23 -1.34 -3.68
CA VAL A 250 -19.49 -0.80 -4.23
C VAL A 250 -19.61 -1.07 -5.72
N SER A 251 -18.54 -0.90 -6.50
CA SER A 251 -18.52 -1.23 -7.93
C SER A 251 -18.83 -2.72 -8.16
N TRP A 252 -18.19 -3.60 -7.39
CA TRP A 252 -18.45 -5.04 -7.49
C TRP A 252 -19.89 -5.38 -7.10
N TRP A 253 -20.37 -4.84 -5.98
CA TRP A 253 -21.74 -5.05 -5.48
C TRP A 253 -22.78 -4.67 -6.53
N ASN A 254 -22.67 -3.47 -7.11
CA ASN A 254 -23.63 -2.96 -8.09
C ASN A 254 -23.68 -3.81 -9.38
N LYS A 255 -22.58 -4.47 -9.76
CA LYS A 255 -22.51 -5.32 -10.96
C LYS A 255 -23.04 -6.74 -10.74
N ASN A 256 -23.00 -7.24 -9.51
CA ASN A 256 -23.26 -8.66 -9.22
C ASN A 256 -24.56 -8.92 -8.43
N CYS A 257 -25.09 -7.93 -7.72
CA CYS A 257 -26.23 -8.15 -6.82
C CYS A 257 -27.61 -8.05 -7.47
N SER A 258 -27.69 -7.87 -8.79
CA SER A 258 -28.94 -8.00 -9.56
C SER A 258 -29.47 -9.45 -9.64
N ASN A 259 -28.66 -10.46 -9.26
CA ASN A 259 -29.01 -11.89 -9.38
C ASN A 259 -29.38 -12.61 -8.06
N GLY A 260 -29.51 -11.89 -6.94
CA GLY A 260 -29.88 -12.48 -5.64
C GLY A 260 -28.68 -12.97 -4.83
N SER A 261 -28.65 -12.52 -3.56
CA SER A 261 -27.94 -13.07 -2.40
C SER A 261 -26.62 -13.80 -2.68
N ASN A 262 -25.52 -13.04 -2.75
CA ASN A 262 -24.19 -13.61 -2.55
C ASN A 262 -23.81 -13.48 -1.06
N ASP A 263 -24.67 -13.99 -0.17
CA ASP A 263 -24.52 -13.87 1.31
C ASP A 263 -23.24 -14.54 1.84
N SER A 264 -22.59 -15.36 1.02
CA SER A 264 -21.29 -15.97 1.31
C SER A 264 -20.10 -15.06 1.02
N ALA A 265 -20.28 -13.97 0.26
CA ALA A 265 -19.18 -13.11 -0.15
C ALA A 265 -18.61 -12.34 1.04
N ILE A 266 -17.28 -12.36 1.17
CA ILE A 266 -16.53 -11.61 2.18
C ILE A 266 -15.39 -10.83 1.52
N LEU A 267 -15.21 -9.59 1.96
CA LEU A 267 -14.09 -8.75 1.56
C LEU A 267 -12.85 -9.12 2.35
N MET A 268 -11.72 -9.24 1.66
CA MET A 268 -10.40 -9.38 2.26
C MET A 268 -9.42 -8.44 1.59
N HIS A 269 -8.53 -7.83 2.37
CA HIS A 269 -7.37 -7.14 1.81
C HIS A 269 -6.27 -8.17 1.48
N GLN A 270 -5.25 -7.74 0.73
CA GLN A 270 -4.16 -8.62 0.30
C GLN A 270 -3.48 -9.34 1.49
N SER A 271 -3.12 -8.60 2.54
CA SER A 271 -2.50 -9.17 3.75
C SER A 271 -3.44 -10.16 4.44
N ASP A 272 -4.72 -9.82 4.56
CA ASP A 272 -5.72 -10.67 5.21
C ASP A 272 -5.86 -12.00 4.49
N TRP A 273 -5.94 -11.96 3.16
CA TRP A 273 -6.08 -13.17 2.34
C TRP A 273 -4.84 -14.05 2.44
N LEU A 274 -3.64 -13.47 2.44
CA LEU A 274 -2.38 -14.20 2.61
C LEU A 274 -2.25 -14.80 4.01
N LEU A 275 -2.62 -14.07 5.05
CA LEU A 275 -2.67 -14.57 6.42
C LEU A 275 -3.68 -15.71 6.54
N TRP A 276 -4.87 -15.57 5.94
CA TRP A 276 -5.89 -16.61 5.94
C TRP A 276 -5.43 -17.93 5.32
N LEU A 277 -4.58 -17.90 4.29
CA LEU A 277 -3.96 -19.12 3.77
C LEU A 277 -3.13 -19.87 4.83
N LEU A 278 -2.65 -19.16 5.87
CA LEU A 278 -1.85 -19.69 6.97
C LEU A 278 -2.66 -20.05 8.22
N HIS A 279 -3.77 -19.36 8.54
CA HIS A 279 -4.56 -19.61 9.77
C HIS A 279 -5.99 -20.12 9.53
N GLY A 280 -6.58 -19.87 8.36
CA GLY A 280 -7.88 -20.44 7.95
C GLY A 280 -9.14 -19.76 8.50
N GLU A 281 -9.03 -18.68 9.27
CA GLU A 281 -10.18 -17.96 9.84
C GLU A 281 -10.64 -16.81 8.93
N TYR A 282 -11.92 -16.76 8.55
CA TYR A 282 -12.46 -15.67 7.74
C TYR A 282 -12.77 -14.43 8.57
N GLY A 283 -12.74 -13.25 7.93
CA GLY A 283 -13.25 -12.01 8.51
C GLY A 283 -12.36 -11.38 9.59
N VAL A 284 -11.11 -11.83 9.71
CA VAL A 284 -10.10 -11.20 10.57
C VAL A 284 -9.27 -10.23 9.74
N CYS A 285 -9.08 -9.01 10.24
CA CYS A 285 -8.30 -7.95 9.58
C CYS A 285 -7.67 -7.02 10.63
N ASP A 286 -6.79 -6.11 10.20
CA ASP A 286 -6.27 -5.03 11.01
C ASP A 286 -6.87 -3.66 10.65
N TYR A 287 -6.87 -2.76 11.63
CA TYR A 287 -7.43 -1.41 11.47
C TYR A 287 -6.72 -0.51 10.44
N ASN A 288 -5.53 -0.86 9.93
CA ASN A 288 -4.79 -0.06 8.96
C ASN A 288 -5.26 -0.41 7.54
N ASN A 289 -5.43 -1.71 7.26
CA ASN A 289 -5.98 -2.17 5.99
C ASN A 289 -7.44 -1.73 5.81
N THR A 290 -8.25 -1.75 6.87
CA THR A 290 -9.67 -1.37 6.80
C THR A 290 -9.94 0.13 6.74
N LEU A 291 -8.94 0.99 6.94
CA LEU A 291 -9.14 2.45 6.93
C LEU A 291 -9.80 2.92 5.62
N LYS A 292 -9.34 2.38 4.48
CA LYS A 292 -9.85 2.76 3.14
C LYS A 292 -11.12 2.02 2.70
N VAL A 293 -11.67 1.13 3.53
CA VAL A 293 -13.07 0.68 3.38
C VAL A 293 -14.03 1.50 4.25
N GLY A 294 -13.51 2.25 5.21
CA GLY A 294 -14.28 3.16 6.07
C GLY A 294 -14.35 2.74 7.52
N TYR A 295 -13.52 1.79 7.98
CA TYR A 295 -13.38 1.52 9.41
C TYR A 295 -12.80 2.75 10.11
N ASP A 296 -13.37 3.10 11.26
CA ASP A 296 -12.86 4.19 12.08
C ASP A 296 -12.07 3.62 13.27
N PRO A 297 -10.73 3.69 13.23
CA PRO A 297 -9.89 3.14 14.28
C PRO A 297 -9.94 3.93 15.59
N GLU A 298 -10.51 5.14 15.62
CA GLU A 298 -10.65 5.93 16.84
C GLU A 298 -11.77 5.36 17.72
N ILE A 299 -12.93 5.10 17.12
CA ILE A 299 -14.08 4.47 17.80
C ILE A 299 -14.00 2.95 17.82
N GLY A 300 -13.10 2.35 17.02
CA GLY A 300 -12.92 0.90 16.96
C GLY A 300 -14.06 0.15 16.27
N SER A 301 -14.77 0.78 15.33
CA SER A 301 -15.89 0.15 14.62
C SER A 301 -16.11 0.74 13.22
N TYR A 302 -16.91 0.04 12.42
CA TYR A 302 -17.44 0.63 11.19
C TYR A 302 -18.56 1.63 11.53
N PRO A 303 -18.52 2.84 10.95
CA PRO A 303 -19.51 3.88 11.24
C PRO A 303 -20.89 3.54 10.66
N SER A 304 -21.93 4.16 11.23
CA SER A 304 -23.34 3.86 10.89
C SER A 304 -23.68 4.09 9.42
N TRP A 305 -23.09 5.10 8.77
CA TRP A 305 -23.31 5.40 7.35
C TRP A 305 -22.85 4.26 6.43
N LEU A 306 -21.86 3.48 6.86
CA LEU A 306 -21.35 2.31 6.17
C LEU A 306 -22.17 1.07 6.54
N MET A 307 -22.47 0.89 7.83
CA MET A 307 -23.24 -0.27 8.32
C MET A 307 -24.70 -0.29 7.86
N SER A 308 -25.27 0.85 7.48
CA SER A 308 -26.63 0.92 6.92
C SER A 308 -26.71 0.43 5.47
N GLN A 309 -25.58 0.15 4.81
CA GLN A 309 -25.53 -0.25 3.41
C GLN A 309 -25.70 -1.77 3.27
N PRO A 310 -26.32 -2.25 2.17
CA PRO A 310 -26.61 -3.66 2.00
C PRO A 310 -25.36 -4.54 1.90
N TYR A 311 -24.23 -4.01 1.38
CA TYR A 311 -22.96 -4.73 1.29
C TYR A 311 -22.15 -4.78 2.60
N SER A 312 -22.63 -4.16 3.68
CA SER A 312 -21.89 -4.09 4.95
C SER A 312 -21.62 -5.46 5.58
N HIS A 313 -22.47 -6.46 5.31
CA HIS A 313 -22.29 -7.84 5.78
C HIS A 313 -21.04 -8.54 5.18
N MET A 314 -20.47 -8.00 4.09
CA MET A 314 -19.26 -8.51 3.49
C MET A 314 -17.99 -7.99 4.19
N LEU A 315 -18.11 -6.98 5.06
CA LEU A 315 -16.95 -6.39 5.75
C LEU A 315 -16.38 -7.39 6.77
N PRO A 316 -15.04 -7.43 6.95
CA PRO A 316 -14.42 -8.22 8.02
C PRO A 316 -15.02 -7.88 9.38
N SER A 317 -15.59 -8.86 10.10
CA SER A 317 -16.26 -8.61 11.37
C SER A 317 -15.30 -8.48 12.57
N SER A 318 -14.09 -9.05 12.46
CA SER A 318 -13.06 -9.03 13.51
C SER A 318 -11.88 -8.15 13.11
N VAL A 319 -12.07 -6.84 13.20
CA VAL A 319 -11.00 -5.86 13.01
C VAL A 319 -10.22 -5.71 14.32
N ARG A 320 -8.91 -5.97 14.29
CA ARG A 320 -8.02 -5.93 15.46
C ARG A 320 -6.88 -4.92 15.25
N ALA A 321 -6.07 -4.69 16.28
CA ALA A 321 -4.80 -3.99 16.09
C ALA A 321 -3.79 -4.87 15.32
N PRO A 322 -2.85 -4.29 14.55
CA PRO A 322 -1.72 -4.96 13.91
C PRO A 322 -0.83 -5.67 14.91
N GLY A 323 -0.32 -6.82 14.50
CA GLY A 323 0.55 -7.63 15.34
C GLY A 323 -0.16 -8.23 16.55
N VAL A 324 -1.48 -8.45 16.49
CA VAL A 324 -2.22 -9.20 17.51
C VAL A 324 -2.39 -10.65 17.02
N PRO A 325 -2.23 -11.66 17.89
CA PRO A 325 -2.47 -13.06 17.51
C PRO A 325 -3.88 -13.28 16.95
N ILE A 326 -3.94 -13.99 15.83
CA ILE A 326 -5.19 -14.48 15.23
C ILE A 326 -5.48 -15.87 15.80
N GLY A 327 -4.58 -16.81 15.53
CA GLY A 327 -4.69 -18.21 15.89
C GLY A 327 -3.41 -18.99 15.53
N PRO A 328 -3.36 -20.30 15.81
CA PRO A 328 -2.24 -21.14 15.42
C PRO A 328 -2.13 -21.24 13.89
N ILE A 329 -0.91 -21.46 13.40
CA ILE A 329 -0.71 -21.80 11.99
C ILE A 329 -1.39 -23.14 11.68
N LYS A 330 -2.01 -23.24 10.49
CA LYS A 330 -2.68 -24.46 10.04
C LYS A 330 -1.72 -25.65 10.02
N GLU A 331 -2.25 -26.82 10.39
CA GLU A 331 -1.51 -28.07 10.52
C GLU A 331 -0.83 -28.53 9.21
N ASP A 332 -1.49 -28.35 8.07
CA ASP A 332 -0.93 -28.69 6.75
C ASP A 332 0.32 -27.87 6.44
N VAL A 333 0.27 -26.55 6.68
CA VAL A 333 1.43 -25.65 6.52
C VAL A 333 2.50 -25.96 7.56
N ARG A 334 2.11 -26.13 8.84
CA ARG A 334 3.04 -26.45 9.93
C ARG A 334 3.88 -27.67 9.62
N SER A 335 3.23 -28.78 9.27
CA SER A 335 3.87 -30.07 9.00
C SER A 335 4.69 -30.05 7.70
N GLN A 336 4.22 -29.36 6.65
CA GLN A 336 4.96 -29.26 5.39
C GLN A 336 6.30 -28.52 5.54
N TYR A 337 6.33 -27.45 6.34
CA TYR A 337 7.52 -26.61 6.47
C TYR A 337 8.35 -26.89 7.72
N GLY A 338 7.79 -27.55 8.74
CA GLY A 338 8.49 -27.87 9.99
C GLY A 338 8.48 -26.72 11.00
N PHE A 339 7.36 -25.99 11.08
CA PHE A 339 7.17 -24.93 12.09
C PHE A 339 6.83 -25.52 13.46
N SER A 340 7.07 -24.73 14.52
CA SER A 340 6.68 -25.10 15.89
C SER A 340 5.17 -25.32 16.02
N ASN A 341 4.76 -26.19 16.95
CA ASN A 341 3.37 -26.32 17.37
C ASN A 341 2.82 -25.04 18.00
N ASP A 342 3.71 -24.22 18.57
CA ASP A 342 3.37 -22.96 19.23
C ASP A 342 3.42 -21.77 18.25
N CYS A 343 3.62 -22.01 16.96
CA CYS A 343 3.70 -20.94 15.95
C CYS A 343 2.32 -20.32 15.73
N VAL A 344 2.19 -19.02 16.03
CA VAL A 344 0.95 -18.26 15.84
C VAL A 344 1.02 -17.34 14.63
N VAL A 345 -0.12 -17.13 13.97
CA VAL A 345 -0.26 -16.12 12.91
C VAL A 345 -0.87 -14.87 13.53
N CYS A 346 -0.28 -13.71 13.26
CA CYS A 346 -0.70 -12.41 13.78
C CYS A 346 -1.29 -11.55 12.66
N THR A 347 -2.13 -10.59 13.03
CA THR A 347 -2.62 -9.58 12.10
C THR A 347 -1.48 -8.79 11.47
N GLY A 348 -1.72 -8.35 10.24
CA GLY A 348 -0.79 -7.61 9.41
C GLY A 348 -0.89 -6.10 9.56
N THR A 349 -0.43 -5.42 8.52
CA THR A 349 -0.69 -4.00 8.25
C THR A 349 -0.50 -3.74 6.74
N THR A 350 -0.42 -2.48 6.33
CA THR A 350 -0.03 -2.11 4.96
C THR A 350 1.48 -1.96 4.85
N ASP A 351 2.03 -2.26 3.67
CA ASP A 351 3.46 -2.12 3.31
C ASP A 351 4.06 -0.78 3.75
N SER A 352 3.33 0.33 3.54
CA SER A 352 3.75 1.67 3.91
C SER A 352 3.88 1.89 5.43
N ILE A 353 3.05 1.21 6.23
CA ILE A 353 3.12 1.27 7.69
C ILE A 353 4.20 0.31 8.21
N ALA A 354 4.33 -0.87 7.61
CA ALA A 354 5.41 -1.80 7.94
C ALA A 354 6.79 -1.19 7.67
N ALA A 355 6.98 -0.51 6.53
CA ALA A 355 8.21 0.22 6.23
C ALA A 355 8.51 1.33 7.25
N PHE A 356 7.46 1.98 7.80
CA PHE A 356 7.63 2.95 8.89
C PHE A 356 8.07 2.26 10.19
N LEU A 357 7.40 1.17 10.57
CA LEU A 357 7.71 0.39 11.77
C LEU A 357 9.16 -0.11 11.78
N ALA A 358 9.73 -0.38 10.60
CA ALA A 358 11.11 -0.82 10.46
C ALA A 358 12.13 0.19 11.04
N ALA A 359 11.80 1.48 11.07
CA ALA A 359 12.64 2.51 11.69
C ALA A 359 12.67 2.44 13.24
N ARG A 360 11.88 1.55 13.86
CA ARG A 360 11.81 1.32 15.32
C ARG A 360 11.55 2.59 16.13
N THR A 361 10.73 3.47 15.57
CA THR A 361 10.37 4.74 16.20
C THR A 361 8.85 4.83 16.38
N THR A 362 8.42 5.00 17.63
CA THR A 362 7.00 5.03 18.01
C THR A 362 6.66 6.20 18.92
N ASP A 363 7.62 7.05 19.27
CA ASP A 363 7.35 8.22 20.10
C ASP A 363 6.76 9.37 19.28
N ALA A 364 5.77 10.06 19.83
CA ALA A 364 5.19 11.24 19.22
C ALA A 364 6.27 12.30 18.95
N GLY A 365 6.19 12.95 17.78
CA GLY A 365 7.20 13.88 17.28
C GLY A 365 8.32 13.21 16.48
N LYS A 366 8.48 11.90 16.56
CA LYS A 366 9.37 11.17 15.64
C LYS A 366 8.71 10.99 14.29
N ALA A 367 9.52 11.07 13.24
CA ALA A 367 9.02 10.94 11.88
C ALA A 367 9.95 10.07 11.02
N VAL A 368 9.40 9.58 9.92
CA VAL A 368 10.17 8.97 8.83
C VAL A 368 9.86 9.72 7.54
N THR A 369 10.91 10.18 6.87
CA THR A 369 10.85 10.66 5.48
C THR A 369 11.37 9.59 4.54
N SER A 370 10.52 9.16 3.63
CA SER A 370 10.89 8.26 2.53
C SER A 370 11.30 9.09 1.32
N LEU A 371 12.62 9.15 1.07
CA LEU A 371 13.23 9.76 -0.11
C LEU A 371 13.27 8.74 -1.26
N GLY A 372 12.09 8.37 -1.75
CA GLY A 372 11.90 7.41 -2.83
C GLY A 372 11.69 8.09 -4.19
N SER A 373 10.94 7.42 -5.08
CA SER A 373 10.44 8.03 -6.32
C SER A 373 9.71 9.35 -6.06
N THR A 374 8.92 9.37 -4.98
CA THR A 374 8.28 10.55 -4.40
C THR A 374 8.82 10.81 -2.99
N LEU A 375 8.61 12.02 -2.49
CA LEU A 375 8.87 12.45 -1.12
C LEU A 375 7.62 12.20 -0.28
N ALA A 376 7.68 11.24 0.63
CA ALA A 376 6.58 10.95 1.56
C ALA A 376 7.06 11.12 3.01
N ILE A 377 6.27 11.80 3.83
CA ILE A 377 6.54 11.98 5.25
C ILE A 377 5.47 11.26 6.08
N LYS A 378 5.90 10.68 7.20
CA LYS A 378 5.04 10.07 8.21
C LYS A 378 5.50 10.54 9.58
N LEU A 379 4.58 11.09 10.36
CA LEU A 379 4.83 11.71 11.66
C LEU A 379 3.99 11.01 12.71
N VAL A 380 4.62 10.54 13.78
CA VAL A 380 3.90 10.02 14.93
C VAL A 380 3.34 11.21 15.72
N SER A 381 2.06 11.17 16.03
CA SER A 381 1.31 12.24 16.67
C SER A 381 0.35 11.68 17.70
N ARG A 382 0.15 12.44 18.80
CA ARG A 382 -0.92 12.16 19.78
C ARG A 382 -2.30 12.54 19.28
N VAL A 383 -2.37 13.35 18.24
CA VAL A 383 -3.60 13.90 17.66
C VAL A 383 -3.81 13.30 16.28
N ARG A 384 -5.01 12.79 16.03
CA ARG A 384 -5.48 12.37 14.71
C ARG A 384 -5.61 13.59 13.81
N VAL A 385 -5.05 13.52 12.61
CA VAL A 385 -5.15 14.58 11.60
C VAL A 385 -5.59 14.01 10.27
N GLU A 386 -6.65 14.57 9.71
CA GLU A 386 -7.17 14.21 8.40
C GLU A 386 -7.56 15.48 7.65
N ASP A 387 -7.05 15.62 6.43
CA ASP A 387 -7.41 16.73 5.55
C ASP A 387 -7.30 16.29 4.09
N ALA A 388 -8.45 16.03 3.47
CA ALA A 388 -8.49 15.56 2.09
C ALA A 388 -7.98 16.60 1.09
N ARG A 389 -8.01 17.90 1.41
CA ARG A 389 -7.53 18.96 0.52
C ARG A 389 -6.06 18.72 0.20
N PHE A 390 -5.29 18.34 1.23
CA PHE A 390 -3.86 18.05 1.12
C PHE A 390 -3.54 16.56 1.00
N GLY A 391 -4.57 15.70 0.92
CA GLY A 391 -4.40 14.24 0.96
C GLY A 391 -3.73 13.73 2.24
N VAL A 392 -3.91 14.44 3.36
CA VAL A 392 -3.39 14.06 4.68
C VAL A 392 -4.37 13.10 5.35
N TYR A 393 -3.85 11.98 5.86
CA TYR A 393 -4.64 10.99 6.59
C TYR A 393 -3.82 10.38 7.72
N SER A 394 -4.51 9.83 8.71
CA SER A 394 -3.92 9.21 9.90
C SER A 394 -4.21 7.72 9.96
N HIS A 395 -3.17 6.92 10.15
CA HIS A 395 -3.32 5.53 10.59
C HIS A 395 -3.17 5.45 12.10
N ARG A 396 -3.97 4.63 12.76
CA ARG A 396 -3.72 4.34 14.17
C ARG A 396 -2.47 3.47 14.31
N LEU A 397 -1.61 3.86 15.24
CA LEU A 397 -0.37 3.18 15.62
C LEU A 397 -0.34 3.12 17.13
N ASP A 398 -0.78 2.00 17.69
CA ASP A 398 -0.98 1.80 19.13
C ASP A 398 -1.98 2.79 19.72
N ASP A 399 -1.57 3.57 20.71
CA ASP A 399 -2.33 4.65 21.33
C ASP A 399 -2.11 6.01 20.63
N GLN A 400 -1.40 6.03 19.51
CA GLN A 400 -1.02 7.22 18.75
C GLN A 400 -1.48 7.14 17.28
N TRP A 401 -1.14 8.18 16.52
CA TRP A 401 -1.52 8.37 15.13
C TRP A 401 -0.30 8.58 14.26
N LEU A 402 -0.23 7.84 13.17
CA LEU A 402 0.75 8.06 12.13
C LEU A 402 0.13 8.93 11.03
N VAL A 403 0.42 10.23 11.10
CA VAL A 403 -0.05 11.25 10.18
C VAL A 403 0.86 11.31 8.97
N GLY A 404 0.31 11.17 7.76
CA GLY A 404 1.09 11.09 6.54
C GLY A 404 0.68 12.09 5.46
N GLY A 405 1.66 12.51 4.66
CA GLY A 405 1.48 13.30 3.43
C GLY A 405 2.57 12.94 2.41
N ALA A 406 2.29 13.14 1.12
CA ALA A 406 3.26 12.80 0.06
C ALA A 406 3.23 13.82 -1.08
N SER A 407 4.39 14.43 -1.33
CA SER A 407 4.68 15.34 -2.44
C SER A 407 5.03 14.55 -3.70
N ASN A 408 4.70 15.11 -4.86
CA ASN A 408 5.11 14.60 -6.16
C ASN A 408 6.60 14.85 -6.47
N SER A 409 7.27 15.71 -5.67
CA SER A 409 8.73 15.86 -5.71
C SER A 409 9.45 14.59 -5.25
N GLY A 410 10.74 14.46 -5.54
CA GLY A 410 11.56 13.34 -5.08
C GLY A 410 12.46 12.74 -6.15
N GLY A 411 12.75 11.45 -6.02
CA GLY A 411 13.76 10.74 -6.82
C GLY A 411 13.44 10.63 -8.31
N VAL A 412 12.18 10.70 -8.73
CA VAL A 412 11.84 10.73 -10.17
C VAL A 412 12.41 11.99 -10.83
N VAL A 413 12.33 13.14 -10.17
CA VAL A 413 12.89 14.40 -10.68
C VAL A 413 14.41 14.32 -10.77
N LEU A 414 15.05 13.77 -9.72
CA LEU A 414 16.50 13.56 -9.73
C LEU A 414 16.93 12.67 -10.91
N ARG A 415 16.20 11.58 -11.17
CA ARG A 415 16.50 10.64 -12.26
C ARG A 415 16.21 11.15 -13.67
N GLN A 416 15.37 12.17 -13.81
CA GLN A 416 15.18 12.88 -15.08
C GLN A 416 16.40 13.73 -15.44
N LEU A 417 17.19 14.14 -14.45
CA LEU A 417 18.30 15.09 -14.60
C LEU A 417 19.68 14.42 -14.49
N PHE A 418 19.80 13.40 -13.64
CA PHE A 418 21.06 12.77 -13.27
C PHE A 418 20.91 11.25 -13.16
N SER A 419 21.96 10.51 -13.52
CA SER A 419 22.08 9.10 -13.16
C SER A 419 22.41 8.94 -11.67
N ASP A 420 22.16 7.74 -11.11
CA ASP A 420 22.49 7.45 -9.71
C ASP A 420 24.01 7.66 -9.43
N ASP A 421 24.90 7.35 -10.39
CA ASP A 421 26.35 7.60 -10.29
C ASP A 421 26.70 9.09 -10.32
N GLN A 422 26.00 9.89 -11.12
CA GLN A 422 26.14 11.34 -11.13
C GLN A 422 25.71 11.95 -9.80
N LEU A 423 24.58 11.49 -9.24
CA LEU A 423 24.11 11.96 -7.93
C LEU A 423 25.15 11.70 -6.84
N VAL A 424 25.76 10.51 -6.81
CA VAL A 424 26.84 10.18 -5.85
C VAL A 424 28.07 11.04 -6.07
N THR A 425 28.46 11.26 -7.32
CA THR A 425 29.68 12.02 -7.66
C THR A 425 29.52 13.50 -7.34
N LEU A 426 28.48 14.14 -7.88
CA LEU A 426 28.21 15.57 -7.69
C LEU A 426 27.93 15.92 -6.23
N SER A 427 27.30 15.02 -5.46
CA SER A 427 27.04 15.29 -4.03
C SER A 427 28.32 15.47 -3.22
N LYS A 428 29.46 14.89 -3.63
CA LYS A 428 30.74 15.03 -2.91
C LYS A 428 31.22 16.49 -2.90
N ASP A 429 30.94 17.22 -3.96
CA ASP A 429 31.36 18.61 -4.15
C ASP A 429 30.43 19.62 -3.45
N ILE A 430 29.32 19.16 -2.88
CA ILE A 430 28.39 20.00 -2.12
C ILE A 430 28.94 20.23 -0.71
N ASP A 431 28.99 21.50 -0.30
CA ASP A 431 29.10 21.88 1.11
C ASP A 431 27.70 21.99 1.72
N PRO A 432 27.26 21.02 2.54
CA PRO A 432 25.91 21.02 3.09
C PRO A 432 25.68 22.08 4.16
N SER A 433 26.75 22.69 4.69
CA SER A 433 26.67 23.73 5.71
C SER A 433 26.26 25.10 5.13
N SER A 434 26.55 25.32 3.84
CA SER A 434 26.18 26.53 3.13
C SER A 434 24.78 26.38 2.51
N PRO A 435 23.88 27.36 2.65
CA PRO A 435 22.57 27.32 1.98
C PRO A 435 22.70 27.62 0.49
N SER A 436 22.04 26.82 -0.35
CA SER A 436 21.86 27.15 -1.77
C SER A 436 20.88 28.32 -1.96
N PRO A 437 21.24 29.36 -2.75
CA PRO A 437 20.35 30.49 -3.02
C PRO A 437 19.21 30.17 -4.00
N LEU A 438 19.23 28.98 -4.62
CA LEU A 438 18.27 28.58 -5.64
C LEU A 438 16.93 28.19 -5.00
N ASP A 439 15.84 28.80 -5.48
CA ASP A 439 14.46 28.53 -5.05
C ASP A 439 13.72 27.71 -6.11
N TYR A 440 13.87 26.39 -6.03
CA TYR A 440 13.18 25.47 -6.92
C TYR A 440 11.92 24.89 -6.30
N TYR A 441 11.04 24.38 -7.15
CA TYR A 441 9.97 23.46 -6.78
C TYR A 441 10.07 22.25 -7.71
N PRO A 442 10.95 21.28 -7.41
CA PRO A 442 11.28 20.21 -8.34
C PRO A 442 10.11 19.24 -8.49
N LEU A 443 9.48 19.21 -9.66
CA LEU A 443 8.37 18.30 -9.98
C LEU A 443 8.62 17.59 -11.32
N PRO A 444 8.15 16.34 -11.49
CA PRO A 444 8.35 15.62 -12.74
C PRO A 444 7.42 16.10 -13.87
N LYS A 445 6.30 16.75 -13.50
CA LYS A 445 5.28 17.36 -14.35
C LYS A 445 4.41 18.28 -13.48
N SER A 446 3.52 19.03 -14.12
CA SER A 446 2.55 19.89 -13.43
C SER A 446 1.68 19.11 -12.43
N GLY A 447 1.46 19.73 -11.27
CA GLY A 447 0.55 19.28 -10.22
C GLY A 447 1.23 18.84 -8.92
N GLU A 448 0.71 19.35 -7.81
CA GLU A 448 1.08 19.00 -6.44
C GLU A 448 -0.16 18.79 -5.57
N ARG A 449 -0.05 17.87 -4.62
CA ARG A 449 -1.13 17.59 -3.64
C ARG A 449 -0.74 17.98 -2.22
N PHE A 450 0.53 17.81 -1.89
CA PHE A 450 1.07 18.01 -0.55
C PHE A 450 2.51 18.51 -0.70
N PRO A 451 2.95 19.51 0.07
CA PRO A 451 2.20 20.29 1.06
C PRO A 451 1.32 21.39 0.45
N VAL A 452 1.42 21.66 -0.84
CA VAL A 452 0.56 22.61 -1.55
C VAL A 452 -0.45 21.81 -2.36
N SER A 453 -1.75 22.11 -2.17
CA SER A 453 -2.81 21.53 -2.98
C SER A 453 -3.03 22.40 -4.21
N ASP A 454 -2.27 22.15 -5.27
CA ASP A 454 -2.37 22.89 -6.52
C ASP A 454 -2.19 21.92 -7.71
N PRO A 455 -3.28 21.50 -8.38
CA PRO A 455 -3.21 20.56 -9.50
C PRO A 455 -2.51 21.14 -10.73
N ASP A 456 -2.32 22.46 -10.80
CA ASP A 456 -1.70 23.17 -11.92
C ASP A 456 -0.29 23.69 -11.56
N MET A 457 0.28 23.23 -10.44
CA MET A 457 1.60 23.68 -9.97
C MET A 457 2.71 23.26 -10.94
N GLU A 458 3.29 24.24 -11.63
CA GLU A 458 4.36 23.99 -12.61
C GLU A 458 5.70 23.66 -11.93
N PRO A 459 6.51 22.74 -12.50
CA PRO A 459 7.89 22.52 -12.07
C PRO A 459 8.72 23.80 -12.17
N ARG A 460 9.41 24.18 -11.09
CA ARG A 460 10.34 25.32 -11.08
C ARG A 460 11.76 24.82 -10.87
N LEU A 461 12.57 24.86 -11.93
CA LEU A 461 13.97 24.40 -11.95
C LEU A 461 14.93 25.43 -12.56
N GLU A 462 14.47 26.67 -12.77
CA GLU A 462 15.25 27.78 -13.30
C GLU A 462 15.53 28.85 -12.22
N PRO A 463 16.67 29.56 -12.28
CA PRO A 463 17.74 29.44 -13.28
C PRO A 463 18.60 28.21 -13.06
N ARG A 464 19.00 27.49 -14.12
CA ARG A 464 20.04 26.44 -14.02
C ARG A 464 21.44 27.05 -14.08
N PRO A 465 22.28 26.93 -13.03
CA PRO A 465 23.67 27.39 -13.06
C PRO A 465 24.54 26.50 -13.97
N ASP A 466 25.71 26.99 -14.38
CA ASP A 466 26.66 26.24 -15.20
C ASP A 466 27.23 25.01 -14.47
N SER A 467 27.32 25.08 -13.14
CA SER A 467 27.80 23.98 -12.30
C SER A 467 26.68 23.00 -11.97
N ASP A 468 26.80 21.76 -12.44
CA ASP A 468 25.84 20.69 -12.11
C ASP A 468 25.81 20.37 -10.61
N ALA A 469 26.92 20.59 -9.88
CA ALA A 469 26.95 20.42 -8.42
C ALA A 469 26.15 21.51 -7.70
N GLU A 470 26.24 22.76 -8.16
CA GLU A 470 25.41 23.87 -7.64
C GLU A 470 23.93 23.65 -7.97
N TYR A 471 23.65 23.17 -9.18
CA TYR A 471 22.29 22.84 -9.61
C TYR A 471 21.69 21.72 -8.75
N LEU A 472 22.44 20.62 -8.55
CA LEU A 472 22.03 19.53 -7.67
C LEU A 472 21.83 20.02 -6.22
N HIS A 473 22.72 20.87 -5.70
CA HIS A 473 22.57 21.44 -4.37
C HIS A 473 21.25 22.24 -4.24
N GLY A 474 20.93 23.09 -5.21
CA GLY A 474 19.66 23.81 -5.27
C GLY A 474 18.44 22.89 -5.25
N ILE A 475 18.49 21.78 -6.00
CA ILE A 475 17.40 20.79 -6.05
C ILE A 475 17.24 20.09 -4.69
N LEU A 476 18.33 19.55 -4.13
CA LEU A 476 18.30 18.82 -2.85
C LEU A 476 17.84 19.72 -1.69
N GLU A 477 18.29 20.97 -1.66
CA GLU A 477 17.86 21.93 -0.65
C GLU A 477 16.40 22.36 -0.83
N SER A 478 15.96 22.57 -2.07
CA SER A 478 14.56 22.89 -2.34
C SER A 478 13.62 21.74 -1.98
N MET A 479 14.02 20.49 -2.22
CA MET A 479 13.27 19.31 -1.73
C MET A 479 13.23 19.26 -0.20
N ALA A 480 14.31 19.65 0.50
CA ALA A 480 14.31 19.76 1.95
C ALA A 480 13.36 20.87 2.46
N ARG A 481 13.21 21.98 1.71
CA ARG A 481 12.21 23.02 2.03
C ARG A 481 10.78 22.53 1.82
N ILE A 482 10.53 21.72 0.79
CA ILE A 482 9.23 21.04 0.58
C ILE A 482 8.93 20.12 1.76
N GLU A 483 9.91 19.31 2.19
CA GLU A 483 9.78 18.44 3.35
C GLU A 483 9.47 19.23 4.64
N ALA A 484 10.22 20.30 4.91
CA ALA A 484 9.97 21.18 6.06
C ALA A 484 8.58 21.83 6.01
N SER A 485 8.13 22.24 4.83
CA SER A 485 6.78 22.77 4.61
C SER A 485 5.70 21.70 4.86
N GLY A 486 5.98 20.45 4.52
CA GLY A 486 5.15 19.29 4.86
C GLY A 486 4.96 19.12 6.36
N TYR A 487 6.05 19.05 7.13
CA TYR A 487 5.96 18.94 8.59
C TYR A 487 5.30 20.16 9.23
N LYS A 488 5.56 21.36 8.71
CA LYS A 488 4.89 22.59 9.14
C LYS A 488 3.39 22.52 8.92
N LEU A 489 2.94 22.10 7.73
CA LEU A 489 1.52 21.91 7.44
C LEU A 489 0.88 20.88 8.38
N LEU A 490 1.53 19.74 8.62
CA LEU A 490 1.00 18.74 9.57
C LEU A 490 0.80 19.33 10.96
N LYS A 491 1.75 20.13 11.45
CA LYS A 491 1.63 20.86 12.72
C LYS A 491 0.48 21.88 12.70
N GLU A 492 0.33 22.64 11.63
CA GLU A 492 -0.77 23.61 11.47
C GLU A 492 -2.15 22.93 11.45
N LEU A 493 -2.23 21.71 10.92
CA LEU A 493 -3.43 20.86 10.96
C LEU A 493 -3.65 20.18 12.32
N GLY A 494 -2.76 20.38 13.30
CA GLY A 494 -2.91 19.92 14.69
C GLY A 494 -2.05 18.72 15.08
N ALA A 495 -1.17 18.22 14.20
CA ALA A 495 -0.27 17.12 14.56
C ALA A 495 0.75 17.54 15.62
N THR A 496 1.26 16.58 16.37
CA THR A 496 2.42 16.79 17.26
C THR A 496 3.61 17.31 16.43
N PRO A 497 4.30 18.39 16.83
CA PRO A 497 5.46 18.89 16.08
C PRO A 497 6.54 17.84 15.89
N VAL A 498 7.21 17.86 14.73
CA VAL A 498 8.37 16.99 14.48
C VAL A 498 9.55 17.38 15.39
N GLU A 499 10.21 16.38 15.96
CA GLU A 499 11.37 16.52 16.85
C GLU A 499 12.61 15.78 16.33
N GLU A 500 12.44 14.72 15.53
CA GLU A 500 13.52 13.98 14.88
C GLU A 500 12.98 13.26 13.65
N VAL A 501 13.79 13.22 12.59
CA VAL A 501 13.43 12.60 11.31
C VAL A 501 14.40 11.47 10.98
N PHE A 502 13.86 10.26 10.88
CA PHE A 502 14.53 9.14 10.27
C PHE A 502 14.33 9.14 8.76
N THR A 503 15.32 8.65 8.02
CA THR A 503 15.34 8.72 6.55
C THR A 503 15.35 7.32 5.97
N ALA A 504 14.43 7.07 5.05
CA ALA A 504 14.31 5.85 4.27
C ALA A 504 14.37 6.14 2.76
N GLY A 505 14.41 5.09 1.94
CA GLY A 505 14.48 5.20 0.48
C GLY A 505 15.89 5.45 -0.06
N GLY A 506 16.01 5.57 -1.39
CA GLY A 506 17.30 5.71 -2.07
C GLY A 506 18.07 6.95 -1.64
N GLY A 507 17.37 8.06 -1.38
CA GLY A 507 17.98 9.30 -0.90
C GLY A 507 18.65 9.21 0.47
N ALA A 508 18.28 8.21 1.29
CA ALA A 508 18.86 8.01 2.62
C ALA A 508 20.35 7.62 2.60
N GLN A 509 20.90 7.23 1.44
CA GLN A 509 22.33 6.94 1.29
C GLN A 509 23.17 8.21 1.08
N ASN A 510 22.54 9.36 0.85
CA ASN A 510 23.23 10.61 0.60
C ASN A 510 23.45 11.38 1.92
N GLU A 511 24.64 11.24 2.50
CA GLU A 511 25.02 11.90 3.76
C GLU A 511 24.99 13.43 3.64
N LYS A 512 25.35 13.96 2.46
CA LYS A 512 25.32 15.41 2.19
C LYS A 512 23.89 15.93 2.18
N TRP A 513 22.97 15.18 1.57
CA TRP A 513 21.54 15.52 1.61
C TRP A 513 20.96 15.39 3.02
N THR A 514 21.41 14.40 3.80
CA THR A 514 21.03 14.26 5.22
C THR A 514 21.40 15.52 6.00
N ALA A 515 22.64 16.01 5.83
CA ALA A 515 23.10 17.24 6.49
C ALA A 515 22.36 18.51 6.01
N ILE A 516 22.06 18.63 4.71
CA ILE A 516 21.22 19.72 4.18
C ILE A 516 19.84 19.70 4.83
N ARG A 517 19.22 18.52 4.89
CA ARG A 517 17.89 18.34 5.49
C ARG A 517 17.91 18.70 6.97
N GLU A 518 18.90 18.24 7.74
CA GLU A 518 19.05 18.60 9.15
C GLU A 518 19.11 20.12 9.36
N ARG A 519 19.91 20.81 8.56
CA ARG A 519 19.99 22.28 8.58
C ARG A 519 18.66 22.96 8.23
N VAL A 520 17.98 22.50 7.19
CA VAL A 520 16.73 23.12 6.70
C VAL A 520 15.54 22.84 7.60
N LEU A 521 15.44 21.62 8.13
CA LEU A 521 14.36 21.18 9.02
C LEU A 521 14.53 21.74 10.44
N GLY A 522 15.77 21.96 10.87
CA GLY A 522 16.09 22.43 12.22
C GLY A 522 15.87 21.39 13.32
N VAL A 523 15.79 20.11 12.96
CA VAL A 523 15.68 18.95 13.87
C VAL A 523 16.68 17.88 13.44
N PRO A 524 17.12 16.99 14.36
CA PRO A 524 18.02 15.89 14.00
C PRO A 524 17.47 15.04 12.85
N VAL A 525 18.33 14.75 11.88
CA VAL A 525 18.00 13.90 10.73
C VAL A 525 18.99 12.76 10.66
N ARG A 526 18.48 11.52 10.65
CA ARG A 526 19.31 10.31 10.66
C ARG A 526 18.81 9.32 9.63
N LYS A 527 19.69 8.43 9.18
CA LYS A 527 19.28 7.26 8.41
C LYS A 527 18.63 6.24 9.36
N ALA A 528 17.49 5.67 8.96
CA ALA A 528 16.91 4.55 9.70
C ALA A 528 17.83 3.32 9.58
N GLU A 529 18.04 2.59 10.68
CA GLU A 529 18.85 1.37 10.66
C GLU A 529 18.24 0.29 9.75
N GLN A 530 16.92 0.17 9.79
CA GLN A 530 16.12 -0.73 8.95
C GLN A 530 14.98 0.03 8.30
N THR A 531 14.68 -0.31 7.04
CA THR A 531 13.64 0.37 6.24
C THR A 531 12.75 -0.60 5.48
N GLU A 532 13.05 -1.89 5.54
CA GLU A 532 12.35 -2.92 4.77
C GLU A 532 11.02 -3.24 5.43
N ALA A 533 9.93 -3.24 4.66
CA ALA A 533 8.59 -3.53 5.16
C ALA A 533 8.52 -4.91 5.84
N ALA A 534 9.18 -5.92 5.26
CA ALA A 534 9.26 -7.26 5.87
C ALA A 534 9.85 -7.25 7.29
N TYR A 535 10.81 -6.36 7.58
CA TYR A 535 11.36 -6.21 8.93
C TYR A 535 10.33 -5.57 9.87
N GLY A 536 9.57 -4.58 9.41
CA GLY A 536 8.44 -4.02 10.16
C GLY A 536 7.34 -5.03 10.44
N ALA A 537 6.99 -5.88 9.47
CA ALA A 537 6.06 -6.99 9.69
C ALA A 537 6.64 -8.00 10.71
N ALA A 538 7.96 -8.23 10.72
CA ALA A 538 8.58 -9.12 11.70
C ALA A 538 8.50 -8.54 13.12
N LEU A 539 8.57 -7.21 13.28
CA LEU A 539 8.30 -6.54 14.56
C LEU A 539 6.84 -6.70 15.01
N LEU A 540 5.87 -6.71 14.09
CA LEU A 540 4.47 -7.03 14.40
C LEU A 540 4.30 -8.47 14.87
N ALA A 541 4.99 -9.42 14.23
CA ALA A 541 5.02 -10.81 14.67
C ALA A 541 5.59 -10.92 16.09
N LEU A 542 6.75 -10.29 16.35
CA LEU A 542 7.37 -10.22 17.67
C LEU A 542 6.40 -9.68 18.73
N ARG A 543 5.72 -8.57 18.43
CA ARG A 543 4.72 -7.99 19.33
C ARG A 543 3.64 -9.00 19.68
N GLY A 544 3.04 -9.65 18.68
CA GLY A 544 1.95 -10.59 18.87
C GLY A 544 2.31 -11.75 19.79
N ALA A 545 3.50 -12.32 19.59
CA ALA A 545 4.02 -13.37 20.46
C ALA A 545 4.22 -12.91 21.92
N THR A 546 4.60 -11.65 22.15
CA THR A 546 4.80 -11.11 23.51
C THR A 546 3.52 -10.66 24.22
N THR A 547 2.45 -10.38 23.48
CA THR A 547 1.14 -10.01 24.06
C THR A 547 0.23 -11.20 24.35
N GLY A 548 0.53 -12.38 23.77
CA GLY A 548 -0.23 -13.62 23.97
C GLY A 548 0.29 -14.51 25.11
N SER A 549 1.44 -14.17 25.70
CA SER A 549 2.02 -14.78 26.91
C SER A 549 1.72 -13.94 28.14
#